data_AF-A0A2V6GCP5-F1
#
_entry.id   AF-A0A2V6GCP5-F1
#
_cell.length_a   1.000
_cell.length_b   1.000
_cell.length_c   1.000
_cell.angle_alpha   90.00
_cell.angle_beta   90.00
_cell.angle_gamma   90.00
#
_symmetry.space_group_name_H-M   'P 1'
#
loop_
_entity.id
_entity.type
_entity.pdbx_description
1 polymer ?
#
loop_
_entity_poly.entity_id
_entity_poly.type
_entity_poly.pdbx_seq_one_letter_code
_entity_poly.pdbx_strand_id
1 'polypeptide(L)'
;AKGGTMEVAMGQVAEQKAQSEDVKSFGKRMVTDHGKANDELKSIASKKGVQLPSKEHTAKWTSDKAYIDMMVKDHEKDLAEFKEEANSGSDPDVKKFADDTAKVIQEHLDLAKETQGKLK
;
A
#
# COMPACT_ATOMS: atom_id res chain seq x y z
N ALA A 1 0.20 10.52 1.87
CA ALA A 1 0.25 9.08 2.15
C ALA A 1 0.07 8.80 3.65
N LYS A 2 -1.11 8.34 4.06
CA LYS A 2 -1.34 7.75 5.41
C LYS A 2 -1.56 6.23 5.33
N GLY A 3 -1.86 5.70 4.13
CA GLY A 3 -2.07 4.27 3.86
C GLY A 3 -0.79 3.44 3.97
N GLY A 4 0.32 3.89 3.36
CA GLY A 4 1.56 3.09 3.29
C GLY A 4 2.11 2.54 4.61
N THR A 5 2.08 3.31 5.70
CA THR A 5 2.51 2.79 7.02
C THR A 5 1.49 1.84 7.64
N MET A 6 0.20 2.04 7.37
CA MET A 6 -0.88 1.17 7.83
C MET A 6 -0.79 -0.19 7.12
N GLU A 7 -0.56 -0.19 5.81
CA GLU A 7 -0.48 -1.39 4.98
C GLU A 7 0.75 -2.24 5.33
N VAL A 8 1.87 -1.64 5.71
CA VAL A 8 3.02 -2.38 6.28
C VAL A 8 2.60 -3.11 7.56
N ALA A 9 1.95 -2.41 8.50
CA ALA A 9 1.53 -3.03 9.76
C ALA A 9 0.50 -4.16 9.55
N MET A 10 -0.48 -3.95 8.67
CA MET A 10 -1.46 -4.99 8.32
C MET A 10 -0.81 -6.17 7.57
N GLY A 11 0.12 -5.88 6.66
CA GLY A 11 0.89 -6.88 5.92
C GLY A 11 1.72 -7.77 6.83
N GLN A 12 2.34 -7.22 7.87
CA GLN A 12 3.06 -8.00 8.89
C GLN A 12 2.12 -8.95 9.64
N VAL A 13 0.92 -8.50 9.98
CA VAL A 13 -0.09 -9.36 10.61
C VAL A 13 -0.54 -10.47 9.65
N ALA A 14 -0.77 -10.15 8.38
CA ALA A 14 -1.14 -11.13 7.35
C ALA A 14 -0.05 -12.16 7.10
N GLU A 15 1.21 -11.74 6.94
CA GLU A 15 2.36 -12.64 6.78
C GLU A 15 2.46 -13.64 7.94
N GLN A 16 2.20 -13.20 9.17
CA GLN A 16 2.36 -14.03 10.37
C GLN A 16 1.13 -14.88 10.70
N LYS A 17 -0.09 -14.39 10.45
CA LYS A 17 -1.31 -14.94 11.05
C LYS A 17 -2.39 -15.36 10.05
N ALA A 18 -2.26 -15.02 8.77
CA ALA A 18 -3.22 -15.46 7.78
C ALA A 18 -3.26 -16.99 7.70
N GLN A 19 -4.41 -17.54 7.33
CA GLN A 19 -4.60 -18.98 7.20
C GLN A 19 -4.25 -19.48 5.80
N SER A 20 -4.49 -18.64 4.79
CA SER A 20 -4.14 -18.88 3.40
C SER A 20 -2.69 -18.48 3.11
N GLU A 21 -1.95 -19.39 2.47
CA GLU A 21 -0.57 -19.13 2.02
C GLU A 21 -0.51 -18.00 0.96
N ASP A 22 -1.56 -17.85 0.15
CA ASP A 22 -1.66 -16.74 -0.80
C ASP A 22 -1.77 -15.41 -0.05
N VAL A 23 -2.53 -15.37 1.05
CA VAL A 23 -2.70 -14.16 1.87
C VAL A 23 -1.44 -13.82 2.67
N LYS A 24 -0.71 -14.83 3.17
CA LYS A 24 0.61 -14.61 3.78
C LYS A 24 1.59 -14.01 2.78
N SER A 25 1.63 -14.58 1.56
CA SER A 25 2.49 -14.12 0.47
C SER A 25 2.14 -12.70 0.04
N PHE A 26 0.85 -12.39 -0.07
CA PHE A 26 0.35 -11.03 -0.31
C PHE A 26 0.81 -10.07 0.79
N GLY A 27 0.60 -10.42 2.06
CA GLY A 27 1.04 -9.62 3.21
C GLY A 27 2.52 -9.29 3.18
N LYS A 28 3.37 -10.29 2.92
CA LYS A 28 4.82 -10.10 2.77
C LYS A 28 5.19 -9.12 1.65
N ARG A 29 4.46 -9.16 0.53
CA ARG A 29 4.66 -8.21 -0.58
C ARG A 29 4.34 -6.79 -0.12
N MET A 30 3.21 -6.57 0.57
CA MET A 30 2.84 -5.25 1.12
C MET A 30 3.93 -4.69 2.03
N VAL A 31 4.44 -5.49 2.96
CA VAL A 31 5.53 -5.08 3.88
C VAL A 31 6.76 -4.62 3.10
N THR A 32 7.15 -5.39 2.09
CA THR A 32 8.37 -5.13 1.32
C THR A 32 8.29 -3.82 0.55
N ASP A 33 7.17 -3.57 -0.13
CA ASP A 33 7.13 -2.46 -1.08
C ASP A 33 6.64 -1.17 -0.47
N HIS A 34 5.60 -1.24 0.37
CA HIS A 34 5.17 -0.05 1.09
C HIS A 34 6.28 0.39 2.06
N GLY A 35 7.08 -0.53 2.60
CA GLY A 35 8.30 -0.20 3.33
C GLY A 35 9.27 0.65 2.50
N LYS A 36 9.63 0.20 1.29
CA LYS A 36 10.49 0.95 0.37
C LYS A 36 9.88 2.30 -0.04
N ALA A 37 8.60 2.33 -0.38
CA ALA A 37 7.90 3.55 -0.78
C ALA A 37 7.84 4.56 0.38
N ASN A 38 7.64 4.11 1.62
CA ASN A 38 7.67 4.96 2.80
C ASN A 38 9.06 5.57 3.02
N ASP A 39 10.13 4.79 2.83
CA ASP A 39 11.51 5.29 2.96
C ASP A 39 11.84 6.33 1.89
N GLU A 40 11.43 6.09 0.64
CA GLU A 40 11.59 7.05 -0.46
C GLU A 40 10.82 8.35 -0.19
N LEU A 41 9.55 8.24 0.20
CA LEU A 41 8.72 9.41 0.53
C LEU A 41 9.31 10.21 1.69
N LYS A 42 9.84 9.52 2.72
CA LYS A 42 10.52 10.18 3.85
C LYS A 42 11.77 10.92 3.39
N SER A 43 12.53 10.37 2.44
CA SER A 43 13.69 11.04 1.83
C SER A 43 13.28 12.30 1.07
N ILE A 44 12.23 12.23 0.24
CA ILE A 44 11.68 13.39 -0.49
C ILE A 44 11.22 14.47 0.49
N ALA A 45 10.45 14.09 1.50
CA ALA A 45 9.94 15.01 2.52
C ALA A 45 11.08 15.70 3.29
N SER A 46 12.10 14.94 3.70
CA SER A 46 13.27 15.47 4.42
C SER A 46 14.05 16.46 3.57
N LYS A 47 14.29 16.17 2.29
CA LYS A 47 14.97 17.08 1.35
C LYS A 47 14.21 18.40 1.16
N LYS A 48 12.88 18.36 1.26
CA LYS A 48 12.00 19.52 1.06
C LYS A 48 11.62 20.21 2.38
N GLY A 49 12.10 19.73 3.53
CA GLY A 49 11.77 20.28 4.84
C GLY A 49 10.29 20.11 5.24
N VAL A 50 9.60 19.14 4.64
CA VAL A 50 8.18 18.84 4.89
C VAL A 50 8.08 17.74 5.94
N GLN A 51 7.20 17.93 6.92
CA GLN A 51 6.90 16.89 7.90
C GLN A 51 5.77 15.99 7.39
N LEU A 52 6.04 14.68 7.31
CA LEU A 52 5.01 13.72 6.97
C LEU A 52 4.02 13.53 8.14
N PRO A 53 2.72 13.36 7.86
CA PRO A 53 1.74 13.10 8.90
C PRO A 53 2.02 11.76 9.58
N SER A 54 2.15 11.77 10.91
CA SER A 54 2.27 10.57 11.73
C SER A 54 0.93 10.23 12.40
N LYS A 55 0.20 9.28 11.82
CA LYS A 55 -0.86 8.59 12.55
C LYS A 55 -0.79 7.11 12.21
N GLU A 56 -0.50 6.30 13.22
CA GLU A 56 -0.67 4.86 13.12
C GLU A 56 -2.16 4.56 13.08
N HIS A 57 -2.57 3.89 12.00
CA HIS A 57 -3.83 3.17 11.97
C HIS A 57 -3.49 1.70 12.18
N THR A 58 -3.93 1.13 13.29
CA THR A 58 -3.95 -0.33 13.46
C THR A 58 -5.32 -0.80 13.01
N ALA A 59 -5.53 -0.93 11.69
CA ALA A 59 -6.70 -1.62 11.20
C ALA A 59 -6.58 -3.10 11.60
N LYS A 60 -7.46 -3.53 12.51
CA LYS A 60 -7.61 -4.95 12.85
C LYS A 60 -8.59 -5.56 11.85
N TRP A 61 -8.17 -6.64 11.19
CA TRP A 61 -9.02 -7.43 10.31
C TRP A 61 -9.39 -8.76 10.98
N THR A 62 -10.55 -9.30 10.62
CA THR A 62 -11.19 -10.44 11.32
C THR A 62 -11.04 -11.78 10.59
N SER A 63 -10.71 -11.75 9.30
CA SER A 63 -10.43 -12.93 8.48
C SER A 63 -9.60 -12.57 7.25
N ASP A 64 -8.94 -13.58 6.66
CA ASP A 64 -8.17 -13.44 5.42
C ASP A 64 -8.98 -12.75 4.31
N LYS A 65 -10.26 -13.11 4.19
CA LYS A 65 -11.19 -12.48 3.25
C LYS A 65 -11.41 -11.00 3.57
N ALA A 66 -11.64 -10.65 4.84
CA ALA A 66 -11.84 -9.26 5.24
C ALA A 66 -10.59 -8.40 4.98
N TYR A 67 -9.40 -8.97 5.17
CA TYR A 67 -8.14 -8.31 4.83
C TYR A 67 -8.02 -8.06 3.33
N ILE A 68 -8.18 -9.10 2.50
CA ILE A 68 -8.06 -8.95 1.04
C ILE A 68 -9.15 -8.04 0.46
N ASP A 69 -10.40 -8.12 0.92
CA ASP A 69 -11.48 -7.21 0.50
C ASP A 69 -11.13 -5.74 0.80
N MET A 70 -10.53 -5.47 1.96
CA MET A 70 -10.03 -4.14 2.34
C MET A 70 -8.89 -3.69 1.42
N MET A 71 -7.92 -4.57 1.16
CA MET A 71 -6.77 -4.27 0.30
C MET A 71 -7.20 -3.95 -1.12
N VAL A 72 -8.15 -4.69 -1.71
CA VAL A 72 -8.71 -4.36 -3.03
C VAL A 72 -9.27 -2.95 -3.05
N LYS A 73 -10.12 -2.60 -2.07
CA LYS A 73 -10.77 -1.29 -2.00
C LYS A 73 -9.75 -0.15 -1.82
N ASP A 74 -8.81 -0.33 -0.91
CA ASP A 74 -7.80 0.69 -0.62
C ASP A 74 -6.87 0.89 -1.83
N HIS A 75 -6.41 -0.18 -2.48
CA HIS A 75 -5.54 -0.08 -3.65
C HIS A 75 -6.25 0.50 -4.88
N GLU A 76 -7.56 0.24 -5.10
CA GLU A 76 -8.32 0.92 -6.16
C GLU A 76 -8.35 2.43 -5.96
N LYS A 77 -8.56 2.86 -4.72
CA LYS A 77 -8.60 4.27 -4.36
C LYS A 77 -7.21 4.90 -4.49
N ASP A 78 -6.19 4.29 -3.89
CA ASP A 78 -4.83 4.81 -3.90
C ASP A 78 -4.30 4.88 -5.33
N LEU A 79 -4.58 3.89 -6.18
CA LEU A 79 -4.19 3.92 -7.59
C LEU A 79 -4.74 5.15 -8.31
N ALA A 80 -5.98 5.56 -8.02
CA ALA A 80 -6.57 6.75 -8.59
C ALA A 80 -5.87 8.02 -8.07
N GLU A 81 -5.64 8.12 -6.75
CA GLU A 81 -4.96 9.27 -6.14
C GLU A 81 -3.51 9.41 -6.64
N PHE A 82 -2.77 8.31 -6.75
CA PHE A 82 -1.39 8.31 -7.25
C PHE A 82 -1.31 8.63 -8.75
N LYS A 83 -2.24 8.13 -9.57
CA LYS A 83 -2.32 8.52 -10.99
C LYS A 83 -2.69 9.99 -11.14
N GLU A 84 -3.55 10.53 -10.28
CA GLU A 84 -3.86 11.96 -10.29
C GLU A 84 -2.62 12.78 -9.97
N GLU A 85 -1.93 12.51 -8.86
CA GLU A 85 -0.71 13.23 -8.46
C GLU A 85 0.40 13.11 -9.54
N ALA A 86 0.59 11.93 -10.14
CA ALA A 86 1.55 11.74 -11.22
C ALA A 86 1.27 12.66 -12.44
N ASN A 87 0.00 12.92 -12.73
CA ASN A 87 -0.42 13.73 -13.89
C ASN A 87 -0.49 15.22 -13.56
N SER A 88 -1.20 15.59 -12.50
CA SER A 88 -1.57 16.96 -12.14
C SER A 88 -0.68 17.60 -11.07
N GLY A 89 0.17 16.80 -10.42
CA GLY A 89 1.11 17.27 -9.40
C GLY A 89 2.04 18.36 -9.92
N SER A 90 2.49 19.21 -9.00
CA SER A 90 3.36 20.37 -9.30
C SER A 90 4.83 20.11 -8.97
N ASP A 91 5.11 19.24 -7.99
CA ASP A 91 6.48 18.95 -7.57
C ASP A 91 7.04 17.75 -8.35
N PRO A 92 8.12 17.91 -9.13
CA PRO A 92 8.61 16.86 -10.03
C PRO A 92 9.07 15.59 -9.30
N ASP A 93 9.63 15.70 -8.08
CA ASP A 93 10.03 14.53 -7.30
C ASP A 93 8.80 13.76 -6.80
N VAL A 94 7.76 14.49 -6.39
CA VAL A 94 6.50 13.90 -5.94
C VAL A 94 5.74 13.25 -7.10
N LYS A 95 5.71 13.89 -8.28
CA LYS A 95 5.11 13.29 -9.48
C LYS A 95 5.78 11.98 -9.86
N LYS A 96 7.12 11.95 -9.84
CA LYS A 96 7.89 10.75 -10.17
C LYS A 96 7.62 9.64 -9.15
N PHE A 97 7.67 9.98 -7.86
CA PHE A 97 7.32 9.05 -6.80
C PHE A 97 5.91 8.49 -6.99
N ALA A 98 4.95 9.34 -7.36
CA ALA A 98 3.58 8.93 -7.58
C ALA A 98 3.41 8.01 -8.78
N ASP A 99 4.08 8.29 -9.90
CA ASP A 99 4.05 7.44 -11.11
C ASP A 99 4.65 6.05 -10.84
N ASP A 100 5.81 5.99 -10.17
CA ASP A 100 6.45 4.72 -9.84
C ASP A 100 5.65 3.91 -8.82
N THR A 101 5.07 4.58 -7.81
CA THR A 101 4.22 3.92 -6.82
C THR A 101 2.89 3.45 -7.43
N ALA A 102 2.30 4.19 -8.38
CA ALA A 102 1.08 3.78 -9.07
C ALA A 102 1.23 2.45 -9.82
N LYS A 103 2.40 2.18 -10.39
CA LYS A 103 2.69 0.90 -11.08
C LYS A 103 2.68 -0.26 -10.07
N VAL A 104 3.30 -0.06 -8.91
CA VAL A 104 3.33 -1.07 -7.84
C VAL A 104 1.94 -1.31 -7.27
N ILE A 105 1.16 -0.25 -7.01
CA ILE A 105 -0.22 -0.37 -6.50
C ILE A 105 -1.11 -1.10 -7.52
N GLN A 106 -0.91 -0.89 -8.83
CA GLN A 106 -1.63 -1.65 -9.86
C GLN A 106 -1.31 -3.16 -9.76
N GLU A 107 -0.04 -3.53 -9.63
CA GLU A 107 0.36 -4.94 -9.43
C GLU A 107 -0.26 -5.54 -8.17
N HIS A 108 -0.28 -4.77 -7.07
CA HIS A 108 -0.88 -5.19 -5.81
C HIS A 108 -2.38 -5.38 -5.93
N LEU A 109 -3.08 -4.47 -6.61
CA LEU A 109 -4.52 -4.57 -6.86
C LEU A 109 -4.85 -5.85 -7.65
N ASP A 110 -4.08 -6.13 -8.69
CA ASP A 110 -4.28 -7.32 -9.51
C ASP A 110 -4.08 -8.60 -8.68
N LEU A 111 -3.02 -8.65 -7.87
CA LEU A 111 -2.74 -9.76 -6.96
C LEU A 111 -3.82 -9.90 -5.86
N ALA A 112 -4.32 -8.78 -5.33
CA ALA A 112 -5.39 -8.78 -4.33
C ALA A 112 -6.67 -9.36 -4.92
N LYS A 113 -7.05 -8.97 -6.14
CA LYS A 113 -8.21 -9.53 -6.86
C LYS A 113 -8.05 -11.01 -7.18
N GLU A 114 -6.86 -11.44 -7.59
CA GLU A 114 -6.57 -12.86 -7.80
C GLU A 114 -6.73 -13.65 -6.51
N THR A 115 -6.15 -13.16 -5.41
CA THR A 115 -6.23 -13.78 -4.09
C THR A 115 -7.68 -13.82 -3.60
N GLN A 116 -8.44 -12.74 -3.79
CA GLN A 116 -9.86 -12.64 -3.45
C GLN A 116 -10.68 -13.74 -4.14
N GLY A 117 -10.42 -14.00 -5.42
CA GLY A 117 -11.11 -15.06 -6.18
C GLY A 117 -10.82 -16.48 -5.66
N LYS A 118 -9.71 -16.69 -4.95
CA LYS A 118 -9.34 -17.98 -4.34
C LYS A 118 -9.93 -18.17 -2.93
N LEU A 119 -10.25 -17.07 -2.24
CA LEU A 119 -10.89 -17.07 -0.93
C LEU A 119 -12.41 -17.21 -1.10
N LYS A 120 -12.89 -18.46 -1.15
CA LYS A 120 -14.33 -18.78 -1.22
C LYS A 120 -15.06 -18.43 0.08
#